data_AF-K1S727-F1
#
_entry.id   AF-K1S727-F1
#
_cell.length_a   1.000
_cell.length_b   1.000
_cell.length_c   1.000
_cell.angle_alpha   90.00
_cell.angle_beta   90.00
_cell.angle_gamma   90.00
#
_symmetry.space_group_name_H-M   'P 1'
#
loop_
_entity.id
_entity.type
_entity.pdbx_description
1 polymer ?
#
loop_
_entity_poly.entity_id
_entity_poly.type
_entity_poly.pdbx_seq_one_letter_code
_entity_poly.pdbx_strand_id
1 'polypeptide(L)'
;MNPVTYIIVNGAIIALIYTGAVQVNIGNLSQGEVVAIINYMNQILVELVKLANLIVTMTKALACAERVASVFDIGADSAYVGAQDQKLADKVDKSAPFLDFKHVSLTYQGAGAPTLQDMNFTVNRGDTVGIIGGTGSGKTSLVNLIPGFYPATEGEILLEGRDIRTMSDEELRGRIGVVPQKAVLFKGTIRSNLQWGKPDATEGEMWKALELAQASEVVDGKPGKL
;
A
#
# COMPACT_ATOMS: atom_id res chain seq x y z
N MET A 1 -0.27 -35.18 11.67
CA MET A 1 0.70 -35.81 12.59
C MET A 1 1.73 -36.55 11.77
N ASN A 2 3.00 -36.44 12.14
CA ASN A 2 4.08 -37.15 11.46
C ASN A 2 3.93 -38.67 11.69
N PRO A 3 4.14 -39.55 10.68
CA PRO A 3 4.16 -41.01 10.85
C PRO A 3 4.97 -41.49 12.07
N VAL A 4 6.05 -40.80 12.41
CA VAL A 4 6.87 -41.08 13.61
C VAL A 4 6.06 -40.93 14.91
N THR A 5 5.20 -39.92 15.01
CA THR A 5 4.35 -39.70 16.19
C THR A 5 3.40 -40.87 16.40
N TYR A 6 2.83 -41.43 15.33
CA TYR A 6 1.94 -42.60 15.43
C TYR A 6 2.67 -43.85 15.91
N ILE A 7 3.91 -44.07 15.46
CA ILE A 7 4.72 -45.22 15.90
C ILE A 7 5.01 -45.11 17.40
N ILE A 8 5.38 -43.92 17.88
CA ILE A 8 5.65 -43.68 19.31
C ILE A 8 4.39 -43.90 20.15
N VAL A 9 3.25 -43.34 19.72
CA VAL A 9 1.96 -43.48 20.41
C VAL A 9 1.56 -44.96 20.51
N ASN A 10 1.54 -45.66 19.39
CA ASN A 10 1.12 -47.06 19.37
C ASN A 10 2.09 -47.96 20.17
N GLY A 11 3.39 -47.68 20.13
CA GLY A 11 4.37 -48.37 20.97
C GLY A 11 4.12 -48.15 22.47
N ALA A 12 3.84 -46.91 22.87
CA ALA A 12 3.51 -46.58 24.26
C ALA A 12 2.18 -47.24 24.70
N ILE A 13 1.17 -47.30 23.84
CA ILE A 13 -0.10 -48.01 24.10
C ILE A 13 0.16 -49.50 24.33
N ILE A 14 0.95 -50.15 23.47
CA ILE A 14 1.29 -51.58 23.62
C ILE A 14 1.99 -51.83 24.96
N ALA A 15 2.96 -50.97 25.33
CA ALA A 15 3.66 -51.08 26.61
C ALA A 15 2.72 -50.88 27.81
N LEU A 16 1.79 -49.92 27.72
CA LEU A 16 0.78 -49.67 28.75
C LEU A 16 -0.20 -50.83 28.91
N ILE A 17 -0.66 -51.41 27.81
CA ILE A 17 -1.54 -52.59 27.86
C ILE A 17 -0.81 -53.77 28.49
N TYR A 18 0.44 -54.01 28.09
CA TYR A 18 1.24 -55.13 28.62
C TYR A 18 1.47 -55.00 30.14
N THR A 19 1.93 -53.83 30.59
CA THR A 19 2.19 -53.56 32.02
C THR A 19 0.91 -53.45 32.84
N GLY A 20 -0.13 -52.84 32.28
CA GLY A 20 -1.45 -52.73 32.88
C GLY A 20 -2.10 -54.09 33.09
N ALA A 21 -2.00 -55.01 32.12
CA ALA A 21 -2.52 -56.37 32.25
C ALA A 21 -1.88 -57.14 33.41
N VAL A 22 -0.57 -56.99 33.63
CA VAL A 22 0.14 -57.61 34.77
C VAL A 22 -0.37 -57.04 36.10
N GLN A 23 -0.55 -55.72 36.20
CA GLN A 23 -1.05 -55.07 37.42
C GLN A 23 -2.51 -55.42 37.74
N VAL A 24 -3.34 -55.61 36.72
CA VAL A 24 -4.72 -56.10 36.88
C VAL A 24 -4.72 -57.53 37.40
N ASN A 25 -3.83 -58.39 36.89
CA ASN A 25 -3.74 -59.79 37.33
C ASN A 25 -3.25 -59.92 38.79
N ILE A 26 -2.44 -58.99 39.27
CA ILE A 26 -1.96 -58.94 40.66
C ILE A 26 -3.01 -58.28 41.61
N GLY A 27 -4.06 -57.68 41.06
CA GLY A 27 -5.15 -57.04 41.81
C GLY A 27 -4.88 -55.59 42.23
N ASN A 28 -3.81 -54.97 41.73
CA ASN A 28 -3.45 -53.58 42.06
C ASN A 28 -4.24 -52.53 41.25
N LEU A 29 -4.76 -52.92 40.09
CA LEU A 29 -5.53 -52.05 39.19
C LEU A 29 -6.79 -52.77 38.69
N SER A 30 -7.84 -52.01 38.43
CA SER A 30 -9.01 -52.45 37.69
C SER A 30 -8.80 -52.30 36.18
N GLN A 31 -9.56 -53.07 35.41
CA GLN A 31 -9.51 -52.99 33.94
C GLN A 31 -9.94 -51.60 33.42
N GLY A 32 -10.86 -50.92 34.12
CA GLY A 32 -11.31 -49.57 33.77
C GLY A 32 -10.22 -48.50 33.98
N GLU A 33 -9.38 -48.64 35.01
CA GLU A 33 -8.26 -47.71 35.26
C GLU A 33 -7.21 -47.76 34.15
N VAL A 34 -6.93 -48.95 33.59
CA VAL A 34 -6.01 -49.09 32.44
C VAL A 34 -6.55 -48.33 31.22
N VAL A 35 -7.86 -48.44 30.94
CA VAL A 35 -8.52 -47.70 29.85
C VAL A 35 -8.45 -46.18 30.11
N ALA A 36 -8.65 -45.74 31.35
CA ALA A 36 -8.55 -44.33 31.72
C ALA A 36 -7.12 -43.79 31.50
N ILE A 37 -6.08 -44.53 31.89
CA ILE A 37 -4.68 -44.15 31.67
C ILE A 37 -4.35 -44.01 30.19
N ILE A 38 -4.83 -44.94 29.35
CA ILE A 38 -4.63 -44.88 27.89
C ILE A 38 -5.28 -43.60 27.32
N ASN A 39 -6.49 -43.28 27.77
CA ASN A 39 -7.19 -42.06 27.35
C ASN A 39 -6.45 -40.79 27.80
N TYR A 40 -5.97 -40.75 29.05
CA TYR A 40 -5.19 -39.61 29.55
C TYR A 40 -3.87 -39.44 28.80
N MET A 41 -3.17 -40.54 28.49
CA MET A 41 -1.95 -40.48 27.69
C MET A 41 -2.22 -39.89 26.30
N ASN A 42 -3.27 -40.34 25.63
CA ASN A 42 -3.65 -39.82 24.31
C ASN A 42 -4.01 -38.32 24.38
N GLN A 43 -4.74 -37.88 25.41
CA GLN A 43 -5.03 -36.46 25.62
C GLN A 43 -3.76 -35.64 25.84
N ILE A 44 -2.86 -36.08 26.72
CA ILE A 44 -1.58 -35.40 27.00
C ILE A 44 -0.78 -35.24 25.70
N LEU A 45 -0.73 -36.28 24.87
CA LEU A 45 0.02 -36.24 23.62
C LEU A 45 -0.58 -35.26 22.61
N VAL A 46 -1.90 -35.21 22.48
CA VAL A 46 -2.58 -34.24 21.60
C VAL A 46 -2.30 -32.81 22.08
N GLU A 47 -2.36 -32.55 23.39
CA GLU A 47 -2.04 -31.23 23.94
C GLU A 47 -0.58 -30.83 23.74
N LEU A 48 0.36 -31.78 23.84
CA LEU A 48 1.77 -31.52 23.52
C LEU A 48 1.97 -31.14 22.04
N VAL A 49 1.28 -31.80 21.12
CA VAL A 49 1.33 -31.44 19.69
C VAL A 49 0.73 -30.05 19.45
N LYS A 50 -0.38 -29.70 20.12
CA LYS A 50 -0.95 -28.35 20.05
C LYS A 50 0.04 -27.30 20.56
N LEU A 51 0.72 -27.57 21.69
CA LEU A 51 1.73 -26.67 22.25
C LEU A 51 2.90 -26.45 21.27
N ALA A 52 3.41 -27.51 20.64
CA ALA A 52 4.46 -27.38 19.64
C ALA A 52 4.02 -26.51 18.45
N ASN A 53 2.79 -26.71 17.96
CA ASN A 53 2.23 -25.88 16.90
C ASN A 53 1.98 -24.43 17.34
N LEU A 54 1.62 -24.22 18.60
CA LEU A 54 1.46 -22.89 19.18
C LEU A 54 2.79 -22.12 19.15
N ILE A 55 3.90 -22.76 19.51
CA ILE A 55 5.25 -22.16 19.44
C ILE A 55 5.56 -21.71 18.01
N VAL A 56 5.33 -22.58 17.01
CA VAL A 56 5.57 -22.24 15.59
C VAL A 56 4.65 -21.12 15.11
N THR A 57 3.41 -21.08 15.59
CA THR A 57 2.46 -20.02 15.24
C THR A 57 2.88 -18.69 15.87
N MET A 58 3.34 -18.71 17.11
CA MET A 58 3.79 -17.53 17.85
C MET A 58 5.03 -16.89 17.22
N THR A 59 6.03 -17.69 16.81
CA THR A 59 7.22 -17.16 16.13
C THR A 59 6.87 -16.49 14.79
N LYS A 60 5.96 -17.08 14.02
CA LYS A 60 5.43 -16.47 12.78
C LYS A 60 4.65 -15.18 13.06
N ALA A 61 3.82 -15.17 14.11
CA ALA A 61 3.04 -14.01 14.49
C ALA A 61 3.94 -12.82 14.86
N LEU A 62 5.03 -13.06 15.58
CA LEU A 62 6.01 -12.02 15.94
C LEU A 62 6.68 -11.42 14.70
N ALA A 63 7.12 -12.24 13.74
CA ALA A 63 7.71 -11.73 12.48
C ALA A 63 6.70 -10.95 11.62
N CYS A 64 5.41 -11.33 11.64
CA CYS A 64 4.35 -10.55 11.01
C CYS A 64 4.11 -9.22 11.75
N ALA A 65 4.11 -9.24 13.08
CA ALA A 65 3.94 -8.05 13.90
C ALA A 65 5.04 -7.03 13.66
N GLU A 66 6.30 -7.47 13.54
CA GLU A 66 7.43 -6.61 13.21
C GLU A 66 7.28 -5.93 11.85
N ARG A 67 6.84 -6.66 10.81
CA ARG A 67 6.57 -6.07 9.49
C ARG A 67 5.42 -5.07 9.50
N VAL A 68 4.41 -5.30 10.34
CA VAL A 68 3.30 -4.34 10.51
C VAL A 68 3.79 -3.11 11.25
N ALA A 69 4.55 -3.29 12.34
CA ALA A 69 5.17 -2.20 13.09
C ALA A 69 6.10 -1.36 12.19
N SER A 70 6.92 -1.99 11.34
CA SER A 70 7.81 -1.26 10.43
C SER A 70 7.06 -0.34 9.48
N VAL A 71 5.80 -0.66 9.11
CA VAL A 71 4.98 0.25 8.28
C VAL A 71 4.49 1.44 9.09
N PHE A 72 4.16 1.26 10.37
CA PHE A 72 3.81 2.36 11.27
C PHE A 72 5.01 3.23 11.65
N ASP A 73 6.22 2.65 11.66
CA ASP A 73 7.46 3.36 11.95
C ASP A 73 7.99 4.17 10.76
N ILE A 74 7.46 3.95 9.54
CA ILE A 74 7.70 4.85 8.39
C ILE A 74 7.04 6.19 8.75
N GLY A 75 7.82 7.10 9.33
CA GLY A 75 7.39 8.47 9.56
C GLY A 75 6.95 9.11 8.25
N ALA A 76 5.94 9.98 8.30
CA ALA A 76 5.61 10.83 7.17
C ALA A 76 6.88 11.61 6.79
N ASP A 77 7.38 11.44 5.57
CA ASP A 77 8.57 12.14 5.10
C ASP A 77 8.38 13.64 5.34
N SER A 78 9.22 14.20 6.21
CA SER A 78 9.11 15.59 6.71
C SER A 78 9.20 16.64 5.59
N ALA A 79 9.63 16.24 4.40
CA ALA A 79 9.75 17.08 3.23
C ALA A 79 8.39 17.57 2.67
N TYR A 80 7.28 16.90 3.01
CA TYR A 80 5.92 17.30 2.64
C TYR A 80 4.95 17.21 3.82
N VAL A 81 5.37 17.65 5.01
CA VAL A 81 4.38 18.19 5.96
C VAL A 81 4.00 19.56 5.41
N GLY A 82 3.24 19.57 4.30
CA GLY A 82 2.55 20.75 3.82
C GLY A 82 1.86 21.35 5.02
N ALA A 83 2.07 22.64 5.28
CA ALA A 83 1.69 23.31 6.51
C ALA A 83 0.22 22.99 6.85
N GLN A 84 -0.01 21.98 7.70
CA GLN A 84 -1.35 21.44 7.99
C GLN A 84 -2.26 22.49 8.65
N ASP A 85 -1.66 23.60 9.11
CA ASP A 85 -2.35 24.69 9.82
C ASP A 85 -2.32 26.05 9.10
N GLN A 86 -1.75 26.17 7.91
CA GLN A 86 -1.90 27.42 7.16
C GLN A 86 -3.21 27.39 6.40
N LYS A 87 -4.25 27.97 7.02
CA LYS A 87 -5.50 28.42 6.36
C LYS A 87 -5.19 28.82 4.93
N LEU A 88 -5.94 28.28 3.96
CA LEU A 88 -5.95 28.66 2.54
C LEU A 88 -5.59 30.14 2.42
N ALA A 89 -4.31 30.43 2.16
CA ALA A 89 -3.89 31.80 1.99
C ALA A 89 -4.28 32.14 0.56
N ASP A 90 -5.44 32.77 0.40
CA ASP A 90 -6.07 33.26 -0.83
C ASP A 90 -5.18 34.19 -1.70
N LYS A 91 -3.89 34.34 -1.40
CA LYS A 91 -2.97 35.22 -2.11
C LYS A 91 -2.07 34.43 -3.02
N VAL A 92 -2.70 33.80 -4.00
CA VAL A 92 -2.00 33.31 -5.16
C VAL A 92 -1.97 34.44 -6.19
N ASP A 93 -0.77 34.83 -6.63
CA ASP A 93 -0.61 35.99 -7.50
C ASP A 93 -0.97 35.59 -8.94
N LYS A 94 -2.14 36.03 -9.40
CA LYS A 94 -2.59 35.76 -10.76
C LYS A 94 -1.73 36.41 -11.83
N SER A 95 -0.91 37.41 -11.46
CA SER A 95 0.04 38.06 -12.37
C SER A 95 1.37 37.30 -12.48
N ALA A 96 1.66 36.40 -11.53
CA ALA A 96 2.82 35.54 -11.60
C ALA A 96 2.64 34.43 -12.65
N PRO A 97 3.74 33.86 -13.17
CA PRO A 97 3.68 32.68 -14.03
C PRO A 97 2.95 31.52 -13.36
N PHE A 98 2.31 30.67 -14.15
CA PHE A 98 1.54 29.56 -13.60
C PHE A 98 2.45 28.57 -12.88
N LEU A 99 3.59 28.24 -13.47
CA LEU A 99 4.58 27.32 -12.92
C LEU A 99 5.99 27.87 -13.17
N ASP A 100 6.81 27.93 -12.13
CA ASP A 100 8.17 28.45 -12.21
C ASP A 100 9.14 27.50 -11.49
N PHE A 101 10.06 26.92 -12.25
CA PHE A 101 11.14 26.07 -11.75
C PHE A 101 12.39 26.92 -11.59
N LYS A 102 12.90 27.04 -10.36
CA LYS A 102 14.11 27.81 -10.06
C LYS A 102 15.23 26.90 -9.59
N HIS A 103 16.14 26.59 -10.51
CA HIS A 103 17.35 25.79 -10.26
C HIS A 103 17.05 24.46 -9.55
N VAL A 104 16.03 23.75 -10.03
CA VAL A 104 15.48 22.56 -9.37
C VAL A 104 16.30 21.32 -9.72
N SER A 105 16.76 20.62 -8.69
CA SER A 105 17.41 19.32 -8.82
C SER A 105 16.60 18.24 -8.09
N LEU A 106 16.68 16.99 -8.56
CA LEU A 106 16.06 15.83 -7.91
C LEU A 106 17.01 14.64 -7.92
N THR A 107 17.23 14.08 -6.74
CA THR A 107 17.92 12.80 -6.54
C THR A 107 17.01 11.87 -5.75
N TYR A 108 16.67 10.70 -6.32
CA TYR A 108 15.91 9.68 -5.60
C TYR A 108 16.72 9.11 -4.43
N GLN A 109 16.04 8.71 -3.36
CA GLN A 109 16.67 8.04 -2.22
C GLN A 109 17.41 6.77 -2.69
N GLY A 110 18.69 6.66 -2.32
CA GLY A 110 19.56 5.56 -2.74
C GLY A 110 20.08 5.62 -4.19
N ALA A 111 19.79 6.68 -4.95
CA ALA A 111 20.38 6.88 -6.26
C ALA A 111 21.83 7.39 -6.15
N GLY A 112 22.72 6.89 -7.01
CA GLY A 112 24.12 7.32 -7.04
C GLY A 112 24.37 8.66 -7.75
N ALA A 113 23.36 9.21 -8.44
CA ALA A 113 23.46 10.45 -9.20
C ALA A 113 22.10 11.17 -9.28
N PRO A 114 22.08 12.49 -9.51
CA PRO A 114 20.84 13.23 -9.66
C PRO A 114 20.11 12.83 -10.95
N THR A 115 18.80 12.64 -10.85
CA THR A 115 17.91 12.37 -12.01
C THR A 115 17.59 13.64 -12.78
N LEU A 116 17.45 14.77 -12.07
CA LEU A 116 17.30 16.11 -12.64
C LEU A 116 18.34 17.02 -12.01
N GLN A 117 18.94 17.90 -12.80
CA GLN A 117 20.00 18.81 -12.39
C GLN A 117 19.67 20.20 -12.91
N ASP A 118 19.57 21.17 -11.99
CA ASP A 118 19.49 22.59 -12.33
C ASP A 118 18.40 22.96 -13.36
N MET A 119 17.20 22.44 -13.18
CA MET A 119 16.05 22.78 -14.04
C MET A 119 15.58 24.20 -13.75
N ASN A 120 15.68 25.08 -14.75
CA ASN A 120 15.25 26.47 -14.67
C ASN A 120 14.39 26.84 -15.88
N PHE A 121 13.07 26.91 -15.69
CA PHE A 121 12.12 27.27 -16.73
C PHE A 121 10.78 27.73 -16.15
N THR A 122 10.03 28.47 -16.96
CA THR A 122 8.76 29.09 -16.57
C THR A 122 7.67 28.73 -17.58
N VAL A 123 6.45 28.47 -17.09
CA VAL A 123 5.26 28.18 -17.90
C VAL A 123 4.15 29.15 -17.52
N ASN A 124 3.57 29.84 -18.50
CA ASN A 124 2.49 30.80 -18.30
C ASN A 124 1.11 30.16 -18.46
N ARG A 125 0.07 30.88 -18.05
CA ARG A 125 -1.31 30.42 -18.19
C ARG A 125 -1.69 30.29 -19.66
N GLY A 126 -2.22 29.14 -20.04
CA GLY A 126 -2.64 28.84 -21.42
C GLY A 126 -1.53 28.29 -22.30
N ASP A 127 -0.29 28.23 -21.83
CA ASP A 127 0.81 27.62 -22.57
C ASP A 127 0.60 26.11 -22.71
N THR A 128 0.93 25.59 -23.89
CA THR A 128 1.04 24.15 -24.13
C THR A 128 2.50 23.80 -24.33
N VAL A 129 3.10 23.10 -23.37
CA VAL A 129 4.53 22.79 -23.34
C VAL A 129 4.76 21.31 -23.61
N GLY A 130 5.63 21.02 -24.59
CA GLY A 130 6.08 19.66 -24.90
C GLY A 130 7.44 19.36 -24.27
N ILE A 131 7.52 18.32 -23.43
CA ILE A 131 8.78 17.85 -22.84
C ILE A 131 9.24 16.59 -23.59
N ILE A 132 10.36 16.68 -24.30
CA ILE A 132 10.90 15.59 -25.13
C ILE A 132 12.31 15.20 -24.68
N GLY A 133 12.70 13.95 -24.96
CA GLY A 133 14.02 13.43 -24.60
C GLY A 133 14.06 11.91 -24.61
N GLY A 134 15.26 11.32 -24.59
CA GLY A 134 15.46 9.87 -24.59
C GLY A 134 14.94 9.16 -23.33
N THR A 135 14.78 7.85 -23.36
CA THR A 135 14.45 7.05 -22.17
C THR A 135 15.49 7.29 -21.08
N GLY A 136 15.05 7.51 -19.83
CA GLY A 136 15.95 7.80 -18.70
C GLY A 136 16.35 9.27 -18.55
N SER A 137 15.92 10.17 -19.43
CA SER A 137 16.25 11.61 -19.35
C SER A 137 15.52 12.38 -18.23
N GLY A 138 14.88 11.71 -17.28
CA GLY A 138 14.19 12.35 -16.15
C GLY A 138 12.80 12.95 -16.43
N LYS A 139 12.22 12.81 -17.64
CA LYS A 139 10.91 13.40 -18.00
C LYS A 139 9.78 13.06 -17.02
N THR A 140 9.64 11.77 -16.70
CA THR A 140 8.59 11.31 -15.77
C THR A 140 8.83 11.87 -14.37
N SER A 141 10.09 11.95 -13.95
CA SER A 141 10.48 12.57 -12.68
C SER A 141 10.13 14.05 -12.64
N LEU A 142 10.35 14.79 -13.74
CA LEU A 142 9.99 16.19 -13.86
C LEU A 142 8.48 16.42 -13.71
N VAL A 143 7.67 15.61 -14.40
CA VAL A 143 6.20 15.68 -14.30
C VAL A 143 5.73 15.35 -12.88
N ASN A 144 6.38 14.39 -12.22
CA ASN A 144 6.02 13.97 -10.85
C ASN A 144 6.42 14.99 -9.77
N LEU A 145 7.35 15.92 -10.04
CA LEU A 145 7.67 17.01 -9.13
C LEU A 145 6.54 18.04 -9.00
N ILE A 146 5.80 18.29 -10.09
CA ILE A 146 4.75 19.32 -10.14
C ILE A 146 3.62 19.06 -9.12
N PRO A 147 3.02 17.85 -9.01
CA PRO A 147 2.02 17.54 -7.98
C PRO A 147 2.63 17.24 -6.59
N GLY A 148 3.94 17.43 -6.42
CA GLY A 148 4.64 17.19 -5.16
C GLY A 148 4.75 15.72 -4.77
N PHE A 149 4.85 14.77 -5.72
CA PHE A 149 5.04 13.35 -5.37
C PHE A 149 6.45 13.04 -4.87
N TYR A 150 7.43 13.86 -5.24
CA TYR A 150 8.80 13.78 -4.75
C TYR A 150 9.29 15.19 -4.41
N PRO A 151 10.07 15.36 -3.35
CA PRO A 151 10.60 16.67 -3.00
C PRO A 151 11.76 17.00 -3.91
N ALA A 152 11.83 18.26 -4.35
CA ALA A 152 13.06 18.78 -4.95
C ALA A 152 14.19 18.69 -3.92
N THR A 153 15.34 18.16 -4.33
CA THR A 153 16.53 18.10 -3.46
C THR A 153 17.22 19.45 -3.37
N GLU A 154 17.13 20.26 -4.43
CA GLU A 154 17.65 21.63 -4.49
C GLU A 154 16.67 22.50 -5.29
N GLY A 155 16.75 23.82 -5.07
CA GLY A 155 15.89 24.80 -5.73
C GLY A 155 14.48 24.88 -5.13
N GLU A 156 13.60 25.53 -5.88
CA GLU A 156 12.19 25.68 -5.52
C GLU A 156 11.30 25.63 -6.75
N ILE A 157 10.07 25.12 -6.56
CA ILE A 157 9.03 25.12 -7.57
C ILE A 157 7.92 26.03 -7.06
N LEU A 158 7.62 27.06 -7.83
CA LEU A 158 6.55 28.01 -7.51
C LEU A 158 5.35 27.74 -8.40
N LEU A 159 4.17 27.66 -7.80
CA LEU A 159 2.91 27.65 -8.50
C LEU A 159 2.25 29.02 -8.27
N GLU A 160 2.10 29.80 -9.35
CA GLU A 160 1.48 31.14 -9.30
C GLU A 160 2.13 32.04 -8.22
N GLY A 161 3.46 31.97 -8.13
CA GLY A 161 4.29 32.78 -7.22
C GLY A 161 4.49 32.21 -5.81
N ARG A 162 3.83 31.11 -5.42
CA ARG A 162 3.96 30.48 -4.10
C ARG A 162 4.67 29.13 -4.20
N ASP A 163 5.61 28.88 -3.31
CA ASP A 163 6.33 27.59 -3.23
C ASP A 163 5.36 26.45 -2.90
N ILE A 164 5.38 25.40 -3.74
CA ILE A 164 4.52 24.22 -3.58
C ILE A 164 4.72 23.51 -2.23
N ARG A 165 5.91 23.62 -1.62
CA ARG A 165 6.21 23.04 -0.29
C ARG A 165 5.43 23.70 0.83
N THR A 166 4.97 24.94 0.61
CA THR A 166 4.16 25.69 1.58
C THR A 166 2.66 25.49 1.39
N MET A 167 2.24 24.85 0.29
CA MET A 167 0.84 24.56 0.00
C MET A 167 0.40 23.27 0.71
N SER A 168 -0.89 23.15 1.00
CA SER A 168 -1.45 21.86 1.40
C SER A 168 -1.54 20.92 0.19
N ASP A 169 -1.46 19.62 0.43
CA ASP A 169 -1.61 18.60 -0.60
C ASP A 169 -2.93 18.72 -1.37
N GLU A 170 -4.01 19.03 -0.66
CA GLU A 170 -5.35 19.22 -1.24
C GLU A 170 -5.40 20.45 -2.16
N GLU A 171 -4.81 21.57 -1.73
CA GLU A 171 -4.73 22.80 -2.53
C GLU A 171 -3.88 22.59 -3.79
N LEU A 172 -2.70 21.98 -3.65
CA LEU A 172 -1.78 21.75 -4.76
C LEU A 172 -2.38 20.78 -5.78
N ARG A 173 -2.84 19.61 -5.32
CA ARG A 173 -3.36 18.56 -6.21
C ARG A 173 -4.73 18.89 -6.77
N GLY A 174 -5.53 19.71 -6.08
CA GLY A 174 -6.80 20.21 -6.62
C GLY A 174 -6.66 21.13 -7.83
N ARG A 175 -5.47 21.73 -8.03
CA ARG A 175 -5.15 22.60 -9.18
C ARG A 175 -4.51 21.86 -10.35
N ILE A 176 -4.12 20.60 -10.17
CA ILE A 176 -3.31 19.83 -11.13
C ILE A 176 -4.05 18.56 -11.54
N GLY A 177 -4.40 18.45 -12.82
CA GLY A 177 -4.84 17.18 -13.41
C GLY A 177 -3.64 16.38 -13.92
N VAL A 178 -3.52 15.11 -13.52
CA VAL A 178 -2.46 14.20 -13.98
C VAL A 178 -3.08 13.01 -14.70
N VAL A 179 -2.62 12.75 -15.93
CA VAL A 179 -2.95 11.52 -16.67
C VAL A 179 -1.70 10.63 -16.65
N PRO A 180 -1.69 9.53 -15.86
CA PRO A 180 -0.52 8.68 -15.75
C PRO A 180 -0.26 7.91 -17.07
N GLN A 181 1.00 7.57 -17.32
CA GLN A 181 1.40 6.78 -18.49
C GLN A 181 0.64 5.44 -18.59
N LYS A 182 0.34 4.82 -17.45
CA LYS A 182 -0.49 3.61 -17.36
C LYS A 182 -1.79 3.97 -16.67
N ALA A 183 -2.90 3.89 -17.41
CA ALA A 183 -4.23 4.08 -16.85
C ALA A 183 -4.56 2.94 -15.85
N VAL A 184 -5.14 3.31 -14.71
CA VAL A 184 -5.65 2.40 -13.68
C VAL A 184 -7.09 2.80 -13.40
N LEU A 185 -7.99 1.81 -13.35
CA LEU A 185 -9.39 2.00 -13.00
C LEU A 185 -9.69 1.25 -11.71
N PHE A 186 -10.61 1.81 -10.93
CA PHE A 186 -11.11 1.20 -9.70
C PHE A 186 -12.32 0.32 -9.99
N LYS A 187 -12.47 -0.74 -9.18
CA LYS A 187 -13.64 -1.61 -9.24
C LYS A 187 -14.91 -0.77 -9.03
N GLY A 188 -15.82 -0.82 -9.99
CA GLY A 188 -17.04 -0.01 -9.99
C GLY A 188 -17.61 0.16 -11.39
N THR A 189 -18.37 1.24 -11.60
CA THR A 189 -18.91 1.61 -12.90
C THR A 189 -18.02 2.66 -13.58
N ILE A 190 -18.35 3.00 -14.84
CA ILE A 190 -17.64 4.07 -15.55
C ILE A 190 -17.97 5.41 -14.87
N ARG A 191 -19.23 5.60 -14.49
CA ARG A 191 -19.70 6.72 -13.66
C ARG A 191 -18.87 6.89 -12.40
N SER A 192 -18.69 5.82 -11.61
CA SER A 192 -17.95 5.93 -10.35
C SER A 192 -16.48 6.30 -10.57
N ASN A 193 -15.86 5.85 -11.66
CA ASN A 193 -14.49 6.23 -12.00
C ASN A 193 -14.39 7.68 -12.51
N LEU A 194 -15.38 8.17 -13.26
CA LEU A 194 -15.41 9.57 -13.70
C LEU A 194 -15.62 10.54 -12.52
N GLN A 195 -16.42 10.15 -11.54
CA GLN A 195 -16.69 10.93 -10.33
C GLN A 195 -15.50 11.01 -9.37
N TRP A 196 -14.40 10.28 -9.61
CA TRP A 196 -13.16 10.47 -8.84
C TRP A 196 -12.56 11.88 -9.00
N GLY A 197 -12.68 12.48 -10.20
CA GLY A 197 -12.19 13.83 -10.44
C GLY A 197 -13.13 14.92 -9.92
N LYS A 198 -14.44 14.64 -9.91
CA LYS A 198 -15.49 15.53 -9.42
C LYS A 198 -16.67 14.69 -8.88
N PRO A 199 -16.79 14.51 -7.55
CA PRO A 199 -17.78 13.62 -6.95
C PRO A 199 -19.24 13.96 -7.30
N ASP A 200 -19.53 15.24 -7.50
CA ASP A 200 -20.83 15.79 -7.84
C ASP A 200 -21.04 16.00 -9.36
N ALA A 201 -20.20 15.40 -10.21
CA ALA A 201 -20.30 15.54 -11.66
C ALA A 201 -21.68 15.09 -12.17
N THR A 202 -22.32 15.98 -12.91
CA THR A 202 -23.59 15.70 -13.59
C THR A 202 -23.38 14.78 -14.79
N GLU A 203 -24.44 14.13 -15.25
CA GLU A 203 -24.37 13.24 -16.41
C GLU A 203 -23.92 13.97 -17.69
N GLY A 204 -24.38 15.20 -17.90
CA GLY A 204 -23.94 16.02 -19.03
C GLY A 204 -22.44 16.36 -18.98
N GLU A 205 -21.91 16.66 -17.79
CA GLU A 205 -20.47 16.91 -17.61
C GLU A 205 -19.64 15.65 -17.89
N MET A 206 -20.11 14.48 -17.43
CA MET A 206 -19.45 13.20 -17.68
C MET A 206 -19.42 12.85 -19.17
N TRP A 207 -20.53 13.02 -19.89
CA TRP A 207 -20.56 12.79 -21.34
C TRP A 207 -19.68 13.77 -22.10
N LYS A 208 -19.65 15.04 -21.69
CA LYS A 208 -18.74 16.04 -22.29
C LYS A 208 -17.27 15.66 -22.08
N ALA A 209 -16.91 15.17 -20.89
CA ALA A 209 -15.55 14.69 -20.63
C ALA A 209 -15.19 13.48 -21.51
N LEU A 210 -16.13 12.54 -21.68
CA LEU A 210 -15.96 11.38 -22.56
C LEU A 210 -15.83 11.78 -24.04
N GLU A 211 -16.56 12.80 -24.49
CA GLU A 211 -16.46 13.33 -25.86
C GLU A 211 -15.08 13.96 -26.11
N LEU A 212 -14.59 14.81 -25.18
CA LEU A 212 -13.25 15.40 -25.26
C LEU A 212 -12.15 14.35 -25.22
N ALA A 213 -12.35 13.27 -24.46
CA ALA A 213 -11.42 12.14 -24.37
C ALA A 213 -11.55 11.15 -25.54
N GLN A 214 -12.47 11.38 -26.49
CA GLN A 214 -12.75 10.47 -27.61
C GLN A 214 -13.12 9.04 -27.15
N ALA A 215 -13.83 8.95 -26.03
CA ALA A 215 -14.24 7.69 -25.40
C ALA A 215 -15.76 7.47 -25.41
N SER A 216 -16.56 8.44 -25.88
CA SER A 216 -18.03 8.38 -25.89
C SER A 216 -18.57 7.13 -26.59
N GLU A 217 -18.09 6.83 -27.80
CA GLU A 217 -18.55 5.66 -28.58
C GLU A 217 -18.27 4.33 -27.86
N VAL A 218 -17.12 4.23 -27.17
CA VAL A 218 -16.73 3.04 -26.41
C VAL A 218 -17.64 2.83 -25.21
N VAL A 219 -18.08 3.91 -24.56
CA VAL A 219 -18.98 3.86 -23.41
C VAL A 219 -20.42 3.57 -23.86
N ASP A 220 -20.90 4.19 -24.93
CA ASP A 220 -22.25 3.96 -25.46
C ASP A 220 -22.44 2.53 -25.99
N GLY A 221 -21.37 1.90 -26.50
CA GLY A 221 -21.39 0.50 -26.94
C GLY A 221 -21.45 -0.53 -25.81
N LYS A 222 -21.33 -0.14 -24.54
CA LYS A 222 -21.34 -1.06 -23.40
C LYS A 222 -22.74 -1.22 -22.78
N PRO A 223 -23.11 -2.45 -22.36
CA PRO A 223 -24.34 -2.66 -21.63
C PRO A 223 -24.27 -1.93 -20.28
N GLY A 224 -25.29 -1.10 -19.99
CA GLY A 224 -25.35 -0.28 -18.77
C GLY A 224 -24.76 1.13 -18.91
N LYS A 225 -24.05 1.44 -20.01
CA LYS A 225 -23.43 2.75 -20.26
C LYS A 225 -22.53 3.22 -19.10
N LEU A 226 -22.92 4.29 -18.40
CA LEU A 226 -22.20 4.95 -17.31
C LEU A 226 -22.22 4.14 -16.00
#